data_AF-A0A8J7SL91-F1
#
_entry.id   AF-A0A8J7SL91-F1
#
_cell.length_a   1.000
_cell.length_b   1.000
_cell.length_c   1.000
_cell.angle_alpha   90.00
_cell.angle_beta   90.00
_cell.angle_gamma   90.00
#
_symmetry.space_group_name_H-M   'P 1'
#
loop_
_entity.id
_entity.type
_entity.pdbx_description
1 polymer ?
#
loop_
_entity_poly.entity_id
_entity_poly.type
_entity_poly.pdbx_seq_one_letter_code
_entity_poly.pdbx_strand_id
1 'polypeptide(L)'
;MARRKRSSKSVKVAEEAYPYACCAVCGIALRPVLDVAHLDQDSANDAPDNLAFLCKTHHWMVDCGLYPIDAVKLLRDNWQRWNDAGKPIDHSLRMKDAGEKAGKTRRRRAAARKAVATRKANQEEEEAQGRGGD
;
A
#
# COMPACT_ATOMS: atom_id res chain seq x y z
N MET A 1 20.82 -24.04 -8.28
CA MET A 1 20.66 -22.78 -9.03
C MET A 1 19.27 -22.77 -9.65
N ALA A 2 18.38 -21.86 -9.24
CA ALA A 2 17.03 -21.78 -9.79
C ALA A 2 17.08 -21.37 -11.27
N ARG A 3 16.47 -22.16 -12.14
CA ARG A 3 16.43 -21.96 -13.59
C ARG A 3 15.66 -20.66 -13.88
N ARG A 4 16.35 -19.60 -14.30
CA ARG A 4 15.74 -18.30 -14.63
C ARG A 4 14.81 -18.50 -15.84
N LYS A 5 13.50 -18.47 -15.62
CA LYS A 5 12.48 -18.66 -16.68
C LYS A 5 12.66 -17.53 -17.70
N ARG A 6 12.77 -17.86 -18.99
CA ARG A 6 12.87 -16.86 -20.07
C ARG A 6 11.58 -16.02 -20.08
N SER A 7 11.75 -14.70 -20.06
CA SER A 7 10.65 -13.73 -20.21
C SER A 7 10.02 -13.84 -21.60
N SER A 8 8.69 -13.75 -21.72
CA SER A 8 7.98 -13.81 -22.99
C SER A 8 8.26 -12.58 -23.86
N LYS A 9 7.94 -12.64 -25.16
CA LYS A 9 8.10 -11.49 -26.08
C LYS A 9 7.30 -10.27 -25.59
N SER A 10 6.02 -10.46 -25.28
CA SER A 10 5.14 -9.41 -24.72
C SER A 10 5.72 -8.76 -23.47
N VAL A 11 6.31 -9.54 -22.56
CA VAL A 11 6.92 -9.00 -21.34
C VAL A 11 8.10 -8.10 -21.65
N LYS A 12 8.95 -8.49 -22.60
CA LYS A 12 10.09 -7.64 -23.00
C LYS A 12 9.62 -6.33 -23.63
N VAL A 13 8.64 -6.38 -24.53
CA VAL A 13 8.08 -5.17 -25.17
C VAL A 13 7.47 -4.24 -24.12
N ALA A 14 6.71 -4.79 -23.17
CA ALA A 14 6.12 -4.00 -22.10
C ALA A 14 7.18 -3.41 -21.15
N GLU A 15 8.24 -4.16 -20.82
CA GLU A 15 9.36 -3.66 -19.98
C GLU A 15 10.13 -2.52 -20.66
N GLU A 16 10.30 -2.59 -21.98
CA GLU A 16 10.98 -1.56 -22.77
C GLU A 16 10.10 -0.31 -22.91
N ALA A 17 8.82 -0.48 -23.22
CA ALA A 17 7.89 0.64 -23.40
C ALA A 17 7.49 1.33 -22.09
N TYR A 18 7.41 0.56 -20.99
CA TYR A 18 6.96 1.04 -19.68
C TYR A 18 7.94 0.63 -18.57
N PRO A 19 9.09 1.34 -18.45
CA PRO A 19 10.16 0.98 -17.50
C PRO A 19 9.69 0.94 -16.03
N TYR A 20 8.74 1.80 -15.65
CA TYR A 20 8.12 1.73 -14.34
C TYR A 20 7.03 0.64 -14.32
N ALA A 21 7.47 -0.59 -14.03
CA ALA A 21 6.60 -1.76 -13.97
C ALA A 21 5.72 -1.79 -12.72
N CYS A 22 4.49 -1.30 -12.85
CA CYS A 22 3.45 -1.36 -11.82
C CYS A 22 2.11 -1.75 -12.43
N CYS A 23 1.16 -2.20 -11.61
CA CYS A 23 -0.20 -2.38 -12.09
C CYS A 23 -0.75 -1.02 -12.55
N ALA A 24 -1.15 -0.92 -13.81
CA ALA A 24 -1.71 0.30 -14.37
C ALA A 24 -2.89 0.84 -13.55
N VAL A 25 -3.72 -0.03 -12.97
CA VAL A 25 -4.90 0.41 -12.19
C VAL A 25 -4.55 0.84 -10.76
N CYS A 26 -3.89 0.00 -9.97
CA CYS A 26 -3.68 0.27 -8.55
C CYS A 26 -2.27 0.70 -8.14
N GLY A 27 -1.32 0.74 -9.07
CA GLY A 27 0.06 1.17 -8.82
C GLY A 27 0.92 0.19 -8.02
N ILE A 28 0.46 -1.04 -7.75
CA ILE A 28 1.32 -2.03 -7.07
C ILE A 28 2.54 -2.35 -7.94
N ALA A 29 3.75 -2.10 -7.41
CA ALA A 29 5.03 -2.25 -8.12
C ALA A 29 5.78 -3.54 -7.71
N LEU A 30 5.05 -4.59 -7.31
CA LEU A 30 5.63 -5.87 -6.91
C LEU A 30 5.67 -6.82 -8.10
N ARG A 31 6.84 -6.97 -8.75
CA ARG A 31 6.99 -7.72 -9.99
C ARG A 31 6.38 -9.13 -9.99
N PRO A 32 6.52 -9.96 -8.93
CA PRO A 32 5.94 -11.31 -8.90
C PRO A 32 4.41 -11.39 -8.97
N VAL A 33 3.68 -10.29 -8.72
CA VAL A 33 2.22 -10.27 -8.77
C VAL A 33 1.67 -9.61 -10.03
N LEU A 34 2.55 -9.16 -10.92
CA LEU A 34 2.19 -8.51 -12.18
C LEU A 34 2.24 -9.52 -13.33
N ASP A 35 1.23 -9.47 -14.18
CA ASP A 35 1.25 -10.04 -15.52
C ASP A 35 1.29 -8.92 -16.56
N VAL A 36 1.63 -9.28 -17.79
CA VAL A 36 1.32 -8.46 -18.96
C VAL A 36 -0.01 -8.89 -19.52
N ALA A 37 -0.93 -7.93 -19.64
CA ALA A 37 -2.23 -8.09 -20.27
C ALA A 37 -2.19 -7.53 -21.69
N HIS A 38 -2.80 -8.26 -22.63
CA HIS A 38 -3.16 -7.79 -23.96
C HIS A 38 -4.56 -7.17 -23.88
N LEU A 39 -4.66 -5.85 -24.05
CA LEU A 39 -5.88 -5.10 -23.74
C LEU A 39 -7.03 -5.41 -24.71
N ASP A 40 -6.71 -5.78 -25.94
CA ASP A 40 -7.66 -6.28 -26.95
C ASP A 40 -7.99 -7.77 -26.83
N GLN A 41 -7.44 -8.46 -25.83
CA GLN A 41 -7.54 -9.91 -25.63
C GLN A 41 -6.91 -10.77 -26.74
N ASP A 42 -6.15 -10.17 -27.66
CA ASP A 42 -5.39 -10.88 -28.69
C ASP A 42 -3.92 -11.01 -28.30
N SER A 43 -3.55 -12.23 -27.89
CA SER A 43 -2.17 -12.56 -27.50
C SER A 43 -1.14 -12.44 -28.63
N ALA A 44 -1.56 -12.34 -29.90
CA ALA A 44 -0.67 -12.12 -31.03
C ALA A 44 -0.30 -10.64 -31.21
N ASN A 45 -1.09 -9.72 -30.65
CA ASN A 45 -0.88 -8.28 -30.78
C ASN A 45 0.07 -7.73 -29.70
N ASP A 46 1.37 -7.86 -29.92
CA ASP A 46 2.42 -7.33 -29.03
C ASP A 46 2.68 -5.81 -29.21
N ALA A 47 1.77 -5.04 -29.80
CA ALA A 47 1.97 -3.59 -29.91
C ALA A 47 2.08 -2.96 -28.51
N PRO A 48 3.06 -2.07 -28.23
CA PRO A 48 3.24 -1.48 -26.91
C PRO A 48 1.96 -0.90 -26.31
N ASP A 49 1.18 -0.18 -27.12
CA ASP A 49 -0.07 0.43 -26.66
C ASP A 49 -1.15 -0.60 -26.26
N ASN A 50 -1.09 -1.82 -26.80
CA ASN A 50 -1.96 -2.93 -26.43
C ASN A 50 -1.51 -3.67 -25.17
N LEU A 51 -0.34 -3.33 -24.61
CA LEU A 51 0.22 -4.02 -23.44
C LEU A 51 0.10 -3.15 -22.19
N ALA A 52 -0.24 -3.79 -21.07
CA ALA A 52 -0.18 -3.17 -19.76
C ALA A 52 0.27 -4.17 -18.70
N PHE A 53 1.03 -3.71 -17.70
CA PHE A 53 1.24 -4.48 -16.49
C PHE A 53 0.01 -4.39 -15.60
N LEU A 54 -0.55 -5.53 -15.18
CA LEU A 54 -1.70 -5.60 -14.29
C LEU A 54 -1.48 -6.64 -13.18
N CYS A 55 -1.99 -6.38 -11.98
CA CYS A 55 -2.10 -7.43 -10.99
C CYS A 55 -3.24 -8.38 -11.36
N LYS A 56 -3.22 -9.62 -10.83
CA LYS A 56 -4.21 -10.67 -11.14
C LYS A 56 -5.67 -10.19 -11.07
N THR A 57 -6.00 -9.39 -10.05
CA THR A 57 -7.35 -8.84 -9.87
C THR A 57 -7.75 -7.91 -11.01
N HIS A 58 -6.92 -6.91 -11.32
CA HIS A 58 -7.26 -5.95 -12.37
C HIS A 58 -7.14 -6.54 -13.77
N HIS A 59 -6.27 -7.54 -13.96
CA HIS A 59 -6.20 -8.31 -15.21
C HIS A 59 -7.55 -8.98 -15.48
N TRP A 60 -8.06 -9.77 -14.53
CA TRP A 60 -9.38 -10.39 -14.63
C TRP A 60 -10.51 -9.37 -14.85
N MET A 61 -10.47 -8.21 -14.19
CA MET A 61 -11.46 -7.15 -14.38
C MET A 61 -11.45 -6.58 -15.80
N VAL A 62 -10.26 -6.41 -16.41
CA VAL A 62 -10.14 -6.00 -17.82
C VAL A 62 -10.67 -7.09 -18.74
N ASP A 63 -10.30 -8.35 -18.52
CA ASP A 63 -10.75 -9.48 -19.33
C ASP A 63 -12.28 -9.63 -19.31
N CYS A 64 -12.90 -9.35 -18.16
CA CYS A 64 -14.36 -9.39 -18.00
C CYS A 64 -15.07 -8.09 -18.43
N GLY A 65 -14.35 -7.10 -18.95
CA GLY A 65 -14.93 -5.82 -19.40
C GLY A 65 -15.41 -4.91 -18.25
N LEU A 66 -15.02 -5.18 -17.01
CA LEU A 66 -15.37 -4.36 -15.84
C LEU A 66 -14.54 -3.09 -15.72
N TYR A 67 -13.40 -3.03 -16.43
CA TYR A 67 -12.52 -1.87 -16.44
C TYR A 67 -12.30 -1.38 -17.88
N PRO A 68 -12.59 -0.10 -18.19
CA PRO A 68 -12.40 0.43 -19.54
C PRO A 68 -10.93 0.43 -19.95
N ILE A 69 -10.64 -0.03 -21.18
CA ILE A 69 -9.28 -0.06 -21.75
C ILE A 69 -8.63 1.32 -21.74
N ASP A 70 -9.39 2.36 -22.12
CA ASP A 70 -8.88 3.74 -22.14
C ASP A 70 -8.44 4.24 -20.76
N ALA A 71 -9.15 3.81 -19.70
CA ALA A 71 -8.75 4.13 -18.33
C ALA A 71 -7.45 3.40 -17.94
N VAL A 72 -7.26 2.15 -18.38
CA VAL A 72 -6.00 1.42 -18.18
C VAL A 72 -4.83 2.15 -18.84
N LYS A 73 -4.99 2.57 -20.09
CA LYS A 73 -3.96 3.32 -20.84
C LYS A 73 -3.64 4.66 -20.16
N LEU A 74 -4.67 5.42 -19.80
CA LEU A 74 -4.52 6.69 -19.09
C LEU A 74 -3.72 6.53 -17.79
N LEU A 75 -4.05 5.52 -16.99
CA LEU A 75 -3.38 5.30 -15.71
C LEU A 75 -1.95 4.76 -15.89
N ARG A 76 -1.72 3.83 -16.83
CA ARG A 76 -0.38 3.35 -17.23
C ARG A 76 0.56 4.52 -17.52
N ASP A 77 0.10 5.44 -18.37
CA ASP A 77 0.89 6.60 -18.79
C ASP A 77 1.06 7.62 -17.65
N ASN A 78 0.04 7.75 -16.78
CA ASN A 78 0.16 8.53 -15.55
C ASN A 78 1.25 7.98 -14.62
N TRP A 79 1.40 6.66 -14.48
CA TRP A 79 2.43 6.08 -13.62
C TRP A 79 3.85 6.28 -14.14
N GLN A 80 4.06 6.26 -15.47
CA GLN A 80 5.38 6.59 -16.03
C GLN A 80 5.75 8.05 -15.71
N ARG A 81 4.85 9.00 -16.01
CA ARG A 81 5.01 10.43 -15.64
C ARG A 81 5.17 10.62 -14.13
N TRP A 82 4.41 9.83 -13.37
CA TRP A 82 4.57 9.46 -11.97
C TRP A 82 6.02 9.42 -11.51
N ASN A 83 6.63 8.34 -11.97
CA ASN A 83 7.97 7.89 -11.63
C ASN A 83 9.03 8.85 -12.17
N ASP A 84 8.88 9.33 -13.40
CA ASP A 84 9.85 10.24 -14.04
C ASP A 84 9.93 11.59 -13.31
N ALA A 85 8.81 12.07 -12.77
CA ALA A 85 8.79 13.29 -11.97
C ALA A 85 9.46 13.12 -10.59
N GLY A 86 9.79 11.88 -10.18
CA GLY A 86 10.44 11.59 -8.89
C GLY A 86 9.66 12.09 -7.68
N LYS A 87 8.34 12.27 -7.81
CA LYS A 87 7.52 12.89 -6.76
C LYS A 87 7.40 11.93 -5.57
N PRO A 88 7.76 12.36 -4.35
CA PRO A 88 7.55 11.53 -3.17
C PRO A 88 6.06 11.27 -2.96
N ILE A 89 5.72 10.09 -2.46
CA ILE A 89 4.35 9.76 -2.07
C ILE A 89 3.95 10.66 -0.89
N ASP A 90 2.88 11.43 -1.06
CA ASP A 90 2.31 12.22 0.03
C ASP A 90 1.45 11.33 0.94
N HIS A 91 2.01 10.97 2.10
CA HIS A 91 1.30 10.20 3.13
C HIS A 91 0.48 11.08 4.07
N SER A 92 0.49 12.41 3.93
CA SER A 92 -0.22 13.33 4.84
C SER A 92 -1.71 13.04 4.89
N LEU A 93 -2.34 12.74 3.74
CA LEU A 93 -3.75 12.37 3.65
C LEU A 93 -4.06 11.09 4.41
N ARG A 94 -3.19 10.07 4.32
CA ARG A 94 -3.36 8.81 5.06
C ARG A 94 -3.16 9.00 6.56
N MET A 95 -2.25 9.90 6.93
CA MET A 95 -1.89 10.19 8.32
C MET A 95 -2.72 11.31 8.93
N LYS A 96 -3.80 11.74 8.25
CA LYS A 96 -4.70 12.78 8.73
C LYS A 96 -5.17 12.45 10.15
N ASP A 97 -4.98 13.40 11.06
CA ASP A 97 -5.32 13.34 12.49
C ASP A 97 -4.58 12.28 13.32
N ALA A 98 -3.68 11.48 12.74
CA ALA A 98 -2.98 10.41 13.46
C ALA A 98 -2.13 10.98 14.61
N GLY A 99 -1.43 12.10 14.37
CA GLY A 99 -0.63 12.79 15.38
C GLY A 99 -1.46 13.34 16.55
N GLU A 100 -2.59 13.97 16.24
CA GLU A 100 -3.50 14.50 17.26
C GLU A 100 -4.12 13.39 18.11
N LYS A 101 -4.63 12.32 17.46
CA LYS A 101 -5.18 11.14 18.13
C LYS A 101 -4.14 10.46 19.02
N ALA A 102 -2.90 10.35 18.54
CA ALA A 102 -1.79 9.81 19.33
C ALA A 102 -1.47 10.71 20.53
N GLY A 103 -1.48 12.04 20.36
CA GLY A 103 -1.29 13.01 21.44
C GLY A 103 -2.35 12.91 22.53
N LYS A 104 -3.63 12.87 22.15
CA LYS A 104 -4.76 12.67 23.10
C LYS A 104 -4.61 11.36 23.87
N THR A 105 -4.25 10.28 23.17
CA THR A 105 -4.02 8.97 23.79
C THR A 105 -2.87 8.99 24.80
N ARG A 106 -1.73 9.63 24.47
CA ARG A 106 -0.60 9.79 25.39
C ARG A 106 -1.00 10.55 26.67
N ARG A 107 -1.74 11.66 26.53
CA ARG A 107 -2.24 12.45 27.67
C ARG A 107 -3.15 11.63 28.58
N ARG A 108 -4.12 10.91 27.99
CA ARG A 108 -5.03 10.03 28.75
C ARG A 108 -4.29 8.92 29.49
N ARG A 109 -3.32 8.27 28.85
CA ARG A 109 -2.50 7.23 29.47
C ARG A 109 -1.65 7.78 30.62
N ALA A 110 -1.07 8.96 30.48
CA ALA A 110 -0.31 9.59 31.56
C ALA A 110 -1.19 9.91 32.78
N ALA A 111 -2.38 10.47 32.55
CA ALA A 111 -3.34 10.74 33.62
C ALA A 111 -3.81 9.46 34.32
N ALA A 112 -4.12 8.40 33.56
CA ALA A 112 -4.51 7.11 34.12
C ALA A 112 -3.39 6.48 34.96
N ARG A 113 -2.14 6.50 34.47
CA ARG A 113 -0.99 5.99 35.22
C ARG A 113 -0.77 6.76 36.53
N LYS A 114 -0.90 8.08 36.49
CA LYS A 114 -0.82 8.92 37.70
C LYS A 114 -1.92 8.53 38.70
N ALA A 115 -3.16 8.40 38.26
CA ALA A 115 -4.28 8.02 39.11
C ALA A 115 -4.10 6.63 39.75
N VAL A 116 -3.58 5.66 38.98
CA VAL A 116 -3.26 4.31 39.50
C VAL A 116 -2.17 4.38 40.56
N ALA A 117 -1.09 5.11 40.32
CA ALA A 117 0.00 5.27 41.29
C ALA A 117 -0.50 5.91 42.59
N THR A 118 -1.33 6.96 42.50
CA THR A 118 -1.93 7.60 43.69
C THR A 118 -2.83 6.63 44.46
N ARG A 119 -3.70 5.87 43.78
CA ARG A 119 -4.56 4.88 44.45
C ARG A 119 -3.74 3.82 45.20
N LYS A 120 -2.65 3.35 44.59
CA LYS A 120 -1.74 2.38 45.21
C LYS A 120 -1.06 2.95 46.45
N ALA A 121 -0.55 4.18 46.37
CA ALA A 121 0.08 4.86 47.51
C ALA A 121 -0.91 5.06 48.67
N ASN A 122 -2.13 5.52 48.38
CA ASN A 122 -3.15 5.70 49.41
C ASN A 122 -3.54 4.38 50.09
N GLN A 123 -3.65 3.28 49.32
CA GLN A 123 -3.91 1.95 49.90
C GLN A 123 -2.77 1.48 50.81
N GLU A 124 -1.51 1.70 50.40
CA GLU A 124 -0.34 1.35 51.20
C GLU A 124 -0.28 2.19 52.51
N GLU A 125 -0.65 3.47 52.46
CA GLU A 125 -0.76 4.33 53.64
C GLU A 125 -1.89 3.88 54.59
N GLU A 126 -3.06 3.54 54.07
CA GLU A 126 -4.19 3.02 54.86
C GLU A 126 -3.81 1.68 55.54
N GLU A 127 -3.18 0.76 54.81
CA GLU A 127 -2.69 -0.52 55.36
C GLU A 127 -1.62 -0.32 56.43
N ALA A 128 -0.74 0.68 56.27
CA ALA A 128 0.29 1.00 57.26
C ALA A 128 -0.31 1.61 58.54
N GLN A 129 -1.32 2.48 58.41
CA GLN A 129 -2.01 3.11 59.54
C GLN A 129 -2.91 2.12 60.30
N GLY A 130 -3.54 1.17 59.59
CA GLY A 130 -4.38 0.13 60.20
C GLY A 130 -3.61 -0.96 60.95
N ARG A 131 -2.28 -1.07 60.78
CA ARG A 131 -1.42 -2.06 61.46
C ARG A 131 -0.71 -1.54 62.72
N GLY A 132 -0.88 -0.26 63.07
CA GLY A 132 -0.18 0.39 64.19
C GLY A 132 -0.97 0.51 65.49
N GLY A 133 -2.15 -0.10 65.59
CA GLY A 133 -3.02 -0.04 66.77
C GLY A 133 -3.34 -1.43 67.30
N ASP A 134 -2.39 -2.06 67.99
CA ASP A 134 -2.58 -3.16 68.93
C ASP A 134 -1.65 -2.93 70.14
#